data_AF-A0A537KFB4-F1
#
_entry.id   AF-A0A537KFB4-F1
#
_cell.length_a   1.000
_cell.length_b   1.000
_cell.length_c   1.000
_cell.angle_alpha   90.00
_cell.angle_beta   90.00
_cell.angle_gamma   90.00
#
_symmetry.space_group_name_H-M   'P 1'
#
loop_
_entity.id
_entity.type
_entity.pdbx_description
1 polymer ?
#
loop_
_entity_poly.entity_id
_entity_poly.type
_entity_poly.pdbx_seq_one_letter_code
_entity_poly.pdbx_strand_id
1 'polypeptide(L)'
;MSEKDLSLDPGDSSARRSKSKAPRQAKVADRGKLKIGDDWNAIRIIALSQGNPLKAIAEFVENSIDAHAKTITMTRGREHGEHYLSIKDDGDGVPR
;
A
#
# COMPACT_ATOMS: atom_id res chain seq x y z
N MET A 1 39.38 23.54 58.15
CA MET A 1 40.18 23.28 56.94
C MET A 1 39.22 22.55 56.01
N SER A 2 38.49 23.23 55.12
CA SER A 2 38.96 23.88 53.88
C SER A 2 39.71 22.84 53.05
N GLU A 3 39.21 22.41 51.89
CA GLU A 3 39.16 23.23 50.68
C GLU A 3 37.85 23.15 49.89
N LYS A 4 37.67 24.22 49.11
CA LYS A 4 36.48 24.66 48.40
C LYS A 4 36.75 24.52 46.89
N ASP A 5 35.67 24.63 46.14
CA ASP A 5 35.58 25.01 44.73
C ASP A 5 35.88 23.92 43.69
N LEU A 6 34.81 23.43 43.07
CA LEU A 6 34.67 23.64 41.63
C LEU A 6 33.20 23.92 41.29
N SER A 7 33.04 24.95 40.50
CA SER A 7 31.86 25.76 40.18
C SER A 7 30.78 25.07 39.35
N LEU A 8 29.56 25.58 39.54
CA LEU A 8 28.40 25.47 38.67
C LEU A 8 28.71 25.89 37.23
N ASP A 9 28.11 25.20 36.25
CA ASP A 9 27.59 25.87 35.05
C ASP A 9 26.27 25.20 34.59
N PRO A 10 25.14 25.95 34.51
CA PRO A 10 23.84 25.45 34.09
C PRO A 10 23.69 25.56 32.56
N GLY A 11 23.80 24.44 31.87
CA GLY A 11 23.68 24.35 30.42
C GLY A 11 22.26 24.01 29.95
N ASP A 12 21.51 25.05 29.61
CA ASP A 12 20.34 25.07 28.73
C ASP A 12 20.42 24.09 27.54
N SER A 13 19.33 23.36 27.28
CA SER A 13 18.75 23.28 25.92
C SER A 13 17.48 22.44 25.90
N SER A 14 16.35 23.16 26.01
CA SER A 14 15.30 23.16 25.00
C SER A 14 15.04 21.85 24.22
N ALA A 15 13.87 21.28 24.48
CA ALA A 15 12.98 20.72 23.47
C ALA A 15 13.61 19.82 22.38
N ARG A 16 13.69 18.52 22.66
CA ARG A 16 13.52 17.50 21.61
C ARG A 16 12.34 16.59 21.90
N ARG A 17 11.19 17.25 22.04
CA ARG A 17 9.88 16.68 21.74
C ARG A 17 10.01 16.05 20.36
N SER A 18 10.06 14.72 20.29
CA SER A 18 10.06 14.00 19.02
C SER A 18 8.82 14.47 18.28
N LYS A 19 9.00 15.31 17.25
CA LYS A 19 7.91 15.66 16.35
C LYS A 19 7.43 14.34 15.79
N SER A 20 6.23 13.92 16.20
CA SER A 20 5.48 12.92 15.47
C SER A 20 5.53 13.39 14.02
N LYS A 21 6.11 12.57 13.13
CA LYS A 21 6.02 12.84 11.70
C LYS A 21 4.53 12.96 11.43
N ALA A 22 4.09 14.18 11.13
CA ALA A 22 2.75 14.40 10.61
C ALA A 22 2.53 13.37 9.50
N PRO A 23 1.35 12.74 9.40
CA PRO A 23 1.08 11.88 8.27
C PRO A 23 1.44 12.69 7.04
N ARG A 24 2.37 12.17 6.23
CA ARG A 24 2.72 12.79 4.95
C ARG A 24 1.38 12.99 4.27
N GLN A 25 0.90 14.23 4.19
CA GLN A 25 -0.21 14.59 3.33
C GLN A 25 0.25 14.11 1.96
N ALA A 26 -0.29 12.97 1.53
CA ALA A 26 -0.06 12.44 0.22
C ALA A 26 -0.45 13.60 -0.70
N LYS A 27 0.54 14.20 -1.34
CA LYS A 27 0.34 15.38 -2.18
C LYS A 27 -0.84 15.05 -3.07
N VAL A 28 -1.86 15.88 -3.00
CA VAL A 28 -2.95 15.91 -3.96
C VAL A 28 -2.32 16.33 -5.29
N ALA A 29 -1.71 15.38 -6.00
CA ALA A 29 -0.95 15.65 -7.22
C ALA A 29 -1.16 14.48 -8.19
N ASP A 30 -1.83 14.80 -9.29
CA ASP A 30 -2.28 13.93 -10.39
C ASP A 30 -3.40 12.94 -10.09
N ARG A 31 -4.62 13.46 -9.95
CA ARG A 31 -5.84 12.66 -10.15
C ARG A 31 -6.17 12.56 -11.65
N GLY A 32 -5.36 11.82 -12.41
CA GLY A 32 -5.78 11.37 -13.75
C GLY A 32 -4.89 11.70 -14.95
N LYS A 33 -3.63 12.13 -14.77
CA LYS A 33 -2.70 12.25 -15.90
C LYS A 33 -1.76 11.05 -15.94
N LEU A 34 -1.84 10.24 -16.99
CA LEU A 34 -0.90 9.15 -17.25
C LEU A 34 0.50 9.73 -17.46
N LYS A 35 1.52 9.11 -16.86
CA LYS A 35 2.93 9.50 -17.00
C LYS A 35 3.76 8.27 -17.33
N ILE A 36 4.66 8.41 -18.30
CA ILE A 36 5.60 7.35 -18.69
C ILE A 36 6.56 7.10 -17.52
N GLY A 37 6.74 5.83 -17.15
CA GLY A 37 7.63 5.40 -16.06
C GLY A 37 7.04 5.50 -14.65
N ASP A 38 5.73 5.79 -14.52
CA ASP A 38 5.01 5.79 -13.23
C ASP A 38 3.90 4.71 -13.23
N ASP A 39 4.32 3.47 -13.03
CA ASP A 39 3.44 2.30 -13.07
C ASP A 39 2.37 2.35 -11.98
N TRP A 40 2.70 2.89 -10.80
CA TRP A 40 1.74 3.05 -9.70
C TRP A 40 0.65 4.07 -10.01
N ASN A 41 1.00 5.14 -10.71
CA ASN A 41 0.01 6.08 -11.23
C ASN A 41 -0.87 5.44 -12.32
N ALA A 42 -0.30 4.59 -13.18
CA ALA A 42 -1.09 3.83 -14.16
C ALA A 42 -2.09 2.89 -13.48
N ILE A 43 -1.64 2.08 -12.50
CA ILE A 43 -2.51 1.19 -11.70
C ILE A 43 -3.63 2.00 -11.04
N ARG A 44 -3.30 3.15 -10.45
CA ARG A 44 -4.28 4.03 -9.79
C ARG A 44 -5.31 4.57 -10.78
N ILE A 45 -4.89 5.02 -11.96
CA ILE A 45 -5.81 5.54 -12.98
C ILE A 45 -6.74 4.43 -13.48
N ILE A 46 -6.23 3.22 -13.70
CA ILE A 46 -7.06 2.05 -14.08
C ILE A 46 -8.09 1.79 -12.99
N ALA A 47 -7.68 1.67 -11.72
CA ALA A 47 -8.59 1.40 -10.61
C ALA A 47 -9.68 2.47 -10.47
N LEU A 48 -9.32 3.75 -10.56
CA LEU A 48 -10.26 4.86 -10.40
C LEU A 48 -11.20 5.08 -11.60
N SER A 49 -10.83 4.57 -12.78
CA SER A 49 -11.64 4.69 -14.00
C SER A 49 -12.61 3.53 -14.20
N GLN A 50 -12.57 2.48 -13.36
CA GLN A 50 -13.54 1.38 -13.43
C GLN A 50 -14.85 1.75 -12.73
N GLY A 51 -15.95 1.81 -13.49
CA GLY A 51 -17.28 2.13 -12.95
C GLY A 51 -18.01 0.94 -12.30
N ASN A 52 -17.55 -0.30 -12.52
CA ASN A 52 -18.18 -1.50 -11.99
C ASN A 52 -17.14 -2.42 -11.33
N PRO A 53 -17.24 -2.69 -10.01
CA PRO A 53 -16.29 -3.56 -9.30
C PRO A 53 -16.32 -5.02 -9.79
N LEU A 54 -17.40 -5.47 -10.44
CA LEU A 54 -17.46 -6.81 -11.05
C LEU A 54 -16.49 -6.97 -12.20
N LYS A 55 -16.05 -5.88 -12.84
CA LYS A 55 -15.05 -5.96 -13.91
C LYS A 55 -13.72 -6.50 -13.40
N ALA A 56 -13.30 -6.10 -12.20
CA ALA A 56 -12.06 -6.61 -11.60
C ALA A 56 -12.12 -8.14 -11.42
N ILE A 57 -13.30 -8.68 -11.08
CA ILE A 57 -13.52 -10.12 -10.99
C ILE A 57 -13.48 -10.78 -12.36
N ALA A 58 -14.16 -10.18 -13.34
CA ALA A 58 -14.17 -10.69 -14.71
C ALA A 58 -12.76 -10.77 -15.29
N GLU A 59 -11.90 -9.77 -15.06
CA GLU A 59 -10.50 -9.77 -15.50
C GLU A 59 -9.70 -10.94 -14.89
N PHE A 60 -9.94 -11.32 -13.63
CA PHE A 60 -9.30 -12.51 -13.05
C PHE A 60 -9.79 -13.82 -13.68
N VAL A 61 -11.07 -13.92 -14.02
CA VAL A 61 -11.64 -15.09 -14.70
C VAL A 61 -11.10 -15.18 -16.13
N GLU A 62 -11.01 -14.07 -16.84
CA GLU A 62 -10.43 -14.00 -18.18
C GLU A 62 -8.97 -14.45 -18.19
N ASN A 63 -8.15 -13.93 -17.27
CA ASN A 63 -6.76 -14.37 -17.10
C ASN A 63 -6.65 -15.89 -16.84
N SER A 64 -7.60 -16.46 -16.10
CA SER A 64 -7.62 -17.90 -15.82
C SER A 64 -7.95 -18.71 -17.08
N ILE A 65 -8.89 -18.24 -17.90
CA ILE A 65 -9.24 -18.86 -19.19
C ILE A 65 -8.06 -18.78 -20.16
N ASP A 66 -7.39 -17.64 -20.22
CA ASP A 66 -6.19 -17.44 -21.05
C ASP A 66 -5.04 -18.36 -20.62
N ALA A 67 -4.96 -18.68 -19.33
CA ALA A 67 -4.04 -19.68 -18.77
C ALA A 67 -4.53 -21.14 -18.94
N HIS A 68 -5.55 -21.37 -19.76
CA HIS A 68 -6.14 -22.69 -20.03
C HIS A 68 -6.71 -23.42 -18.79
N ALA A 69 -7.06 -22.68 -17.73
CA ALA A 69 -7.68 -23.26 -16.56
C ALA A 69 -9.01 -23.94 -16.91
N LYS A 70 -9.26 -25.10 -16.33
CA LYS A 70 -10.54 -25.82 -16.43
C LYS A 70 -11.44 -25.52 -15.25
N THR A 71 -10.84 -25.21 -14.10
CA THR A 71 -11.54 -24.98 -12.85
C THR A 71 -11.04 -23.68 -12.22
N ILE A 72 -11.98 -22.79 -11.94
CA ILE A 72 -11.70 -21.54 -11.23
C ILE A 72 -12.51 -21.56 -9.94
N THR A 73 -11.83 -21.44 -8.81
CA THR A 73 -12.42 -21.40 -7.47
C THR A 73 -12.34 -20.00 -6.90
N MET A 74 -13.49 -19.44 -6.56
CA MET A 74 -13.60 -18.15 -5.90
C MET A 74 -14.14 -18.32 -4.48
N THR A 75 -13.42 -17.82 -3.49
CA THR A 75 -13.82 -17.90 -2.08
C THR A 75 -13.79 -16.53 -1.45
N ARG A 76 -14.94 -16.07 -0.95
CA ARG A 76 -15.04 -14.88 -0.09
C ARG A 76 -14.86 -15.32 1.36
N GLY A 77 -13.98 -14.65 2.09
CA GLY A 77 -13.73 -14.94 3.50
C GLY A 77 -13.59 -13.69 4.36
N ARG A 78 -13.25 -13.95 5.63
CA ARG A 78 -12.82 -12.93 6.59
C ARG A 78 -11.60 -13.45 7.33
N GLU A 79 -10.59 -12.61 7.48
CA GLU A 79 -9.36 -12.91 8.23
C GLU A 79 -8.95 -11.67 9.02
N HIS A 80 -8.63 -11.83 10.31
CA HIS A 80 -8.31 -10.73 11.23
C HIS A 80 -9.33 -9.57 11.25
N GLY A 81 -10.61 -9.87 10.98
CA GLY A 81 -11.70 -8.89 10.94
C GLY A 81 -11.93 -8.26 9.56
N GLU A 82 -11.02 -8.45 8.61
CA GLU A 82 -11.09 -7.87 7.27
C GLU A 82 -11.67 -8.85 6.25
N HIS A 83 -12.37 -8.33 5.25
CA HIS A 83 -12.88 -9.12 4.15
C HIS A 83 -11.79 -9.41 3.11
N TYR A 84 -11.76 -10.63 2.59
CA TYR A 84 -10.93 -10.97 1.44
C TYR A 84 -11.70 -11.76 0.40
N LEU A 85 -11.16 -11.76 -0.82
CA LEU A 85 -11.56 -12.64 -1.90
C LEU A 85 -10.31 -13.38 -2.38
N SER A 86 -10.36 -14.71 -2.33
CA SER A 86 -9.35 -15.59 -2.91
C SER A 86 -9.86 -16.10 -4.24
N ILE A 87 -9.02 -16.05 -5.26
CA ILE A 87 -9.26 -16.61 -6.59
C ILE A 87 -8.11 -17.57 -6.85
N LYS A 88 -8.44 -18.81 -7.21
CA LYS A 88 -7.48 -19.86 -7.52
C LYS A 88 -7.95 -20.58 -8.78
N ASP A 89 -7.04 -20.78 -9.71
CA ASP A 89 -7.25 -21.58 -10.91
C ASP A 89 -6.29 -22.78 -10.97
N ASP A 90 -6.53 -23.67 -11.93
CA ASP A 90 -5.69 -24.84 -12.25
C ASP A 90 -4.98 -24.69 -13.61
N GLY A 91 -4.76 -23.45 -14.05
CA GLY A 91 -4.11 -23.14 -15.33
C GLY A 91 -2.58 -23.25 -15.31
N ASP A 92 -1.97 -22.80 -16.40
CA ASP A 92 -0.54 -22.95 -16.68
C ASP A 92 0.39 -22.18 -15.73
N GLY A 93 -0.16 -21.23 -14.96
CA GLY A 93 0.58 -20.38 -14.04
C GLY A 93 1.49 -19.36 -14.73
N VAL A 94 2.42 -18.76 -13.98
CA VAL A 94 3.35 -17.74 -14.48
C VAL A 94 4.80 -18.26 -14.38
N PRO A 95 5.60 -18.22 -15.45
CA PRO A 95 7.02 -18.58 -15.40
C PRO A 95 7.82 -17.77 -14.37
N ARG A 96 8.91 -18.35 -13.86
CA ARG A 96 9.83 -17.67 -12.93
C ARG A 96 10.89 -16.85 -13.64
#